data_AF-A0A127ZHD7-F1
#
_entry.id   AF-A0A127ZHD7-F1
#
_cell.length_a   1.000
_cell.length_b   1.000
_cell.length_c   1.000
_cell.angle_alpha   90.00
_cell.angle_beta   90.00
_cell.angle_gamma   90.00
#
_symmetry.space_group_name_H-M   'P 1'
#
loop_
_entity.id
_entity.type
_entity.pdbx_description
1 polymer ?
#
loop_
_entity_poly.entity_id
_entity_poly.type
_entity_poly.pdbx_seq_one_letter_code
_entity_poly.pdbx_strand_id
1 'polypeptide(L)'
;MAPTARGKNTRVDNLTSSQIEQLLEAYPSALLYKAAASTNRTPSNNESLPDLDNWYQSLPPFTSPTDLSSTIHTKQDLLKLTRWKLSREKHRPTLLSLISSNPAPLCTQILHRAASHLHSSSPSPLSLSSSNPQHLLEIVTSTMKILAQLRGVGPATSSAIVASWVDYGVFQSDELAKNLLGDAVKVEYTWGFYRRFYGKALEALKRISDEKGVVVGSGRVMERVAWSMVYSERGADGLDVGGRREGVERLRVKREVTSGRECEEEDGQVLKRKTREAKVEAGETAQSDGRTRRTSKRLRKT
;
A
#
# COMPACT_ATOMS: atom_id res chain seq x y z
N MET A 1 -14.63 9.34 43.58
CA MET A 1 -13.57 8.96 42.61
C MET A 1 -13.99 9.43 41.23
N ALA A 2 -13.19 10.30 40.60
CA ALA A 2 -13.44 10.77 39.25
C ALA A 2 -13.26 9.62 38.24
N PRO A 3 -14.05 9.58 37.15
CA PRO A 3 -13.95 8.52 36.15
C PRO A 3 -12.60 8.61 35.43
N THR A 4 -11.88 7.49 35.44
CA THR A 4 -10.61 7.28 34.74
C THR A 4 -10.76 7.51 33.23
N ALA A 5 -9.74 8.17 32.66
CA ALA A 5 -9.73 8.61 31.27
C ALA A 5 -9.95 7.48 30.26
N ARG A 6 -10.76 7.79 29.24
CA ARG A 6 -11.14 6.96 28.09
C ARG A 6 -9.92 6.38 27.36
N GLY A 7 -10.07 5.13 26.88
CA GLY A 7 -9.03 4.26 26.31
C GLY A 7 -8.04 4.96 25.38
N LYS A 8 -6.75 4.91 25.75
CA LYS A 8 -5.64 5.30 24.88
C LYS A 8 -5.44 4.18 23.86
N ASN A 9 -5.40 4.50 22.57
CA ASN A 9 -4.97 3.55 21.54
C ASN A 9 -3.58 3.03 21.88
N THR A 10 -3.49 1.77 22.27
CA THR A 10 -2.23 1.10 22.58
C THR A 10 -1.36 1.10 21.33
N ARG A 11 -0.10 1.54 21.48
CA ARG A 11 0.90 1.48 20.40
C ARG A 11 1.43 0.05 20.28
N VAL A 12 1.81 -0.38 19.08
CA VAL A 12 2.29 -1.76 18.82
C VAL A 12 3.44 -2.19 19.74
N ASP A 13 4.29 -1.26 20.15
CA ASP A 13 5.44 -1.47 21.03
C ASP A 13 5.13 -1.34 22.53
N ASN A 14 3.85 -1.29 22.89
CA ASN A 14 3.37 -1.42 24.27
C ASN A 14 2.55 -2.71 24.48
N LEU A 15 2.49 -3.59 23.47
CA LEU A 15 1.81 -4.87 23.54
C LEU A 15 2.73 -5.93 24.15
N THR A 16 2.16 -6.85 24.92
CA THR A 16 2.88 -8.04 25.40
C THR A 16 3.03 -9.09 24.29
N SER A 17 3.95 -10.05 24.46
CA SER A 17 4.13 -11.17 23.52
C SER A 17 2.83 -11.90 23.22
N SER A 18 2.04 -12.19 24.26
CA SER A 18 0.75 -12.89 24.13
C SER A 18 -0.27 -12.06 23.34
N GLN A 19 -0.31 -10.73 23.55
CA GLN A 19 -1.20 -9.86 22.78
C GLN A 19 -0.79 -9.81 21.30
N ILE A 20 0.52 -9.77 21.03
CA ILE A 20 1.06 -9.81 19.67
C ILE A 20 0.68 -11.13 18.98
N GLU A 21 0.87 -12.27 19.64
CA GLU A 21 0.51 -13.60 19.11
C GLU A 21 -0.98 -13.68 18.78
N GLN A 22 -1.86 -13.26 19.71
CA GLN A 22 -3.31 -13.21 19.48
C GLN A 22 -3.68 -12.34 18.28
N LEU A 23 -3.04 -11.17 18.11
CA LEU A 23 -3.28 -10.29 16.97
C LEU A 23 -2.79 -10.90 15.65
N LEU A 24 -1.68 -11.65 15.67
CA LEU A 24 -1.18 -12.35 14.50
C LEU A 24 -2.07 -13.53 14.11
N GLU A 25 -2.62 -14.26 15.08
CA GLU A 25 -3.63 -15.31 14.88
C GLU A 25 -4.94 -14.74 14.30
N ALA A 26 -5.34 -13.55 14.74
CA ALA A 26 -6.54 -12.88 14.23
C ALA A 26 -6.36 -12.22 12.84
N TYR A 27 -5.12 -12.16 12.32
CA TYR A 27 -4.79 -11.48 11.06
C TYR A 27 -5.55 -12.01 9.83
N PRO A 28 -5.70 -13.34 9.61
CA PRO A 28 -6.49 -13.85 8.50
C PRO A 28 -7.96 -13.41 8.54
N SER A 29 -8.58 -13.45 9.72
CA SER A 29 -9.97 -12.98 9.91
C SER A 29 -10.10 -11.47 9.67
N ALA A 30 -9.11 -10.69 10.10
CA ALA A 30 -9.05 -9.24 9.85
C ALA A 30 -8.96 -8.91 8.34
N LEU A 31 -8.23 -9.69 7.56
CA LEU A 31 -8.19 -9.56 6.09
C LEU A 31 -9.56 -9.86 5.46
N LEU A 32 -10.24 -10.92 5.90
CA LEU A 32 -11.58 -11.28 5.41
C LEU A 32 -12.61 -10.19 5.74
N TYR A 33 -12.57 -9.66 6.96
CA TYR A 33 -13.42 -8.54 7.38
C TYR A 33 -13.20 -7.31 6.47
N LYS A 34 -11.94 -6.93 6.24
CA LYS A 34 -11.60 -5.81 5.34
C LYS A 34 -12.06 -6.07 3.90
N ALA A 35 -11.86 -7.28 3.39
CA ALA A 35 -12.26 -7.66 2.04
C ALA A 35 -13.78 -7.55 1.86
N ALA A 36 -14.57 -8.02 2.83
CA ALA A 36 -16.03 -7.93 2.83
C ALA A 36 -16.55 -6.49 2.96
N ALA A 37 -15.85 -5.64 3.72
CA ALA A 37 -16.20 -4.23 3.88
C ALA A 37 -15.81 -3.36 2.66
N SER A 38 -14.96 -3.86 1.77
CA SER A 38 -14.50 -3.13 0.59
C SER A 38 -15.59 -3.09 -0.48
N THR A 39 -16.03 -1.89 -0.85
CA THR A 39 -16.92 -1.67 -2.02
C THR A 39 -16.16 -1.72 -3.35
N ASN A 40 -14.82 -1.78 -3.30
CA ASN A 40 -14.00 -1.93 -4.51
C ASN A 40 -14.15 -3.37 -4.99
N ARG A 41 -14.94 -3.57 -6.05
CA ARG A 41 -15.03 -4.86 -6.74
C ARG A 41 -13.63 -5.36 -7.07
N THR A 42 -13.42 -6.65 -6.89
CA THR A 42 -12.22 -7.37 -7.32
C THR A 42 -11.85 -6.91 -8.74
N PRO A 43 -10.60 -6.47 -8.97
CA PRO A 43 -10.14 -6.19 -10.32
C PRO A 43 -10.35 -7.44 -11.19
N SER A 44 -10.48 -7.25 -12.51
CA SER A 44 -10.78 -8.29 -13.52
C SER A 44 -9.88 -9.53 -13.57
N ASN A 45 -8.95 -9.71 -12.63
CA ASN A 45 -7.94 -10.76 -12.56
C ASN A 45 -8.23 -11.86 -11.52
N ASN A 46 -9.41 -11.90 -10.90
CA ASN A 46 -9.85 -12.92 -9.92
C ASN A 46 -9.00 -13.05 -8.62
N GLU A 47 -7.92 -12.29 -8.41
CA GLU A 47 -7.14 -12.33 -7.17
C GLU A 47 -7.85 -11.54 -6.05
N SER A 48 -8.20 -12.21 -4.94
CA SER A 48 -8.79 -11.57 -3.76
C SER A 48 -7.73 -10.89 -2.88
N LEU A 49 -8.15 -10.03 -1.95
CA LEU A 49 -7.24 -9.42 -0.97
C LEU A 49 -6.47 -10.50 -0.16
N PRO A 50 -7.11 -11.55 0.39
CA PRO A 50 -6.41 -12.66 1.01
C PRO A 50 -5.36 -13.33 0.13
N ASP A 51 -5.66 -13.58 -1.16
CA ASP A 51 -4.70 -14.23 -2.09
C ASP A 51 -3.46 -13.36 -2.33
N LEU A 52 -3.70 -12.06 -2.55
CA LEU A 52 -2.64 -11.07 -2.75
C LEU A 52 -1.79 -10.91 -1.49
N ASP A 53 -2.41 -10.93 -0.32
CA ASP A 53 -1.71 -10.80 0.95
C ASP A 53 -0.88 -12.04 1.27
N ASN A 54 -1.46 -13.24 1.09
CA ASN A 54 -0.74 -14.49 1.26
C ASN A 54 0.51 -14.55 0.37
N TRP A 55 0.39 -14.14 -0.90
CA TRP A 55 1.55 -14.00 -1.78
C TRP A 55 2.60 -13.05 -1.19
N TYR A 56 2.23 -11.82 -0.82
CA TYR A 56 3.19 -10.83 -0.33
C TYR A 56 3.87 -11.26 0.98
N GLN A 57 3.12 -11.85 1.92
CA GLN A 57 3.66 -12.30 3.20
C GLN A 57 4.54 -13.56 3.05
N SER A 58 4.29 -14.38 2.03
CA SER A 58 5.11 -15.55 1.71
C SER A 58 6.47 -15.22 1.07
N LEU A 59 6.68 -13.97 0.62
CA LEU A 59 7.94 -13.58 -0.02
C LEU A 59 9.10 -13.73 0.98
N PRO A 60 10.15 -14.52 0.65
CA PRO A 60 11.33 -14.60 1.49
C PRO A 60 12.09 -13.25 1.47
N PRO A 61 12.75 -12.89 2.58
CA PRO A 61 13.80 -11.88 2.53
C PRO A 61 14.83 -12.28 1.46
N PHE A 62 15.31 -11.31 0.68
CA PHE A 62 16.30 -11.64 -0.35
C PHE A 62 17.68 -11.82 0.31
N THR A 63 18.37 -12.90 -0.05
CA THR A 63 19.66 -13.26 0.55
C THR A 63 20.84 -12.83 -0.32
N SER A 64 20.62 -12.75 -1.64
CA SER A 64 21.64 -12.40 -2.62
C SER A 64 21.08 -11.43 -3.66
N PRO A 65 21.85 -10.41 -4.10
CA PRO A 65 21.44 -9.54 -5.19
C PRO A 65 21.47 -10.26 -6.56
N THR A 66 22.10 -11.43 -6.66
CA THR A 66 22.17 -12.22 -7.89
C THR A 66 21.00 -13.19 -8.06
N ASP A 67 20.31 -13.53 -6.96
CA ASP A 67 19.13 -14.39 -6.98
C ASP A 67 17.96 -13.68 -6.29
N LEU A 68 17.22 -12.91 -7.10
CA LEU A 68 15.99 -12.26 -6.69
C LEU A 68 14.75 -13.03 -7.16
N SER A 69 14.93 -14.23 -7.72
CA SER A 69 13.86 -14.97 -8.41
C SER A 69 12.70 -15.33 -7.47
N SER A 70 12.98 -15.46 -6.18
CA SER A 70 12.03 -15.76 -5.12
C SER A 70 11.35 -14.53 -4.52
N THR A 71 11.77 -13.31 -4.88
CA THR A 71 11.22 -12.05 -4.37
C THR A 71 10.71 -11.14 -5.50
N ILE A 72 10.34 -9.90 -5.18
CA ILE A 72 9.89 -8.89 -6.15
C ILE A 72 11.08 -8.47 -7.04
N HIS A 73 11.09 -8.89 -8.30
CA HIS A 73 12.20 -8.62 -9.23
C HIS A 73 11.76 -8.33 -10.67
N THR A 74 10.47 -8.49 -10.99
CA THR A 74 9.93 -8.25 -12.33
C THR A 74 8.86 -7.15 -12.36
N LYS A 75 8.52 -6.72 -13.58
CA LYS A 75 7.35 -5.85 -13.81
C LYS A 75 6.04 -6.49 -13.33
N GLN A 76 5.88 -7.81 -13.46
CA GLN A 76 4.66 -8.49 -13.04
C GLN A 76 4.51 -8.48 -11.52
N ASP A 77 5.62 -8.66 -10.79
CA ASP A 77 5.63 -8.54 -9.33
C ASP A 77 5.26 -7.13 -8.88
N LEU A 78 5.76 -6.09 -9.56
CA LEU A 78 5.37 -4.71 -9.28
C LEU A 78 3.88 -4.45 -9.50
N LEU A 79 3.30 -5.02 -10.55
CA LEU A 79 1.86 -4.91 -10.81
C LEU A 79 1.07 -5.65 -9.73
N LYS A 80 1.49 -6.86 -9.35
CA LYS A 80 0.86 -7.65 -8.28
C LYS A 80 0.95 -6.97 -6.91
N LEU A 81 2.13 -6.46 -6.55
CA LEU A 81 2.34 -5.64 -5.35
C LEU A 81 1.42 -4.42 -5.33
N THR A 82 1.26 -3.75 -6.47
CA THR A 82 0.41 -2.56 -6.56
C THR A 82 -1.06 -2.92 -6.37
N ARG A 83 -1.52 -4.03 -6.94
CA ARG A 83 -2.88 -4.55 -6.69
C ARG A 83 -3.09 -4.87 -5.22
N TRP A 84 -2.15 -5.61 -4.62
CA TRP A 84 -2.15 -5.93 -3.18
C TRP A 84 -2.31 -4.66 -2.35
N LYS A 85 -1.43 -3.68 -2.53
CA LYS A 85 -1.46 -2.42 -1.80
C LYS A 85 -2.77 -1.64 -2.00
N LEU A 86 -3.25 -1.51 -3.24
CA LEU A 86 -4.50 -0.80 -3.55
C LEU A 86 -5.75 -1.51 -3.03
N SER A 87 -5.68 -2.83 -2.79
CA SER A 87 -6.77 -3.58 -2.16
C SER A 87 -6.85 -3.34 -0.64
N ARG A 88 -5.74 -2.92 -0.02
CA ARG A 88 -5.63 -2.59 1.41
C ARG A 88 -5.95 -1.13 1.70
N GLU A 89 -5.41 -0.22 0.88
CA GLU A 89 -5.42 1.22 1.09
C GLU A 89 -6.55 1.96 0.34
N LYS A 90 -6.53 3.30 0.42
CA LYS A 90 -7.36 4.17 -0.40
C LYS A 90 -7.11 3.92 -1.89
N HIS A 91 -8.19 3.69 -2.62
CA HIS A 91 -8.15 3.44 -4.07
C HIS A 91 -7.51 4.61 -4.85
N ARG A 92 -6.54 4.29 -5.72
CA ARG A 92 -5.86 5.24 -6.62
C ARG A 92 -5.81 4.66 -8.04
N PRO A 93 -6.81 4.94 -8.88
CA PRO A 93 -6.97 4.24 -10.15
C PRO A 93 -5.81 4.46 -11.13
N THR A 94 -5.12 5.60 -11.03
CA THR A 94 -4.00 5.94 -11.93
C THR A 94 -2.70 5.21 -11.62
N LEU A 95 -2.53 4.67 -10.41
CA LEU A 95 -1.26 4.10 -9.96
C LEU A 95 -0.85 2.87 -10.78
N LEU A 96 -1.80 1.97 -11.06
CA LEU A 96 -1.57 0.79 -11.88
C LEU A 96 -1.19 1.18 -13.32
N SER A 97 -1.86 2.19 -13.90
CA SER A 97 -1.54 2.68 -15.24
C SER A 97 -0.11 3.22 -15.32
N LEU A 98 0.33 3.99 -14.32
CA LEU A 98 1.70 4.50 -14.25
C LEU A 98 2.73 3.37 -14.20
N ILE A 99 2.51 2.36 -13.36
CA ILE A 99 3.44 1.23 -13.23
C ILE A 99 3.47 0.40 -14.52
N SER A 100 2.30 0.14 -15.10
CA SER A 100 2.15 -0.54 -16.40
C SER A 100 2.89 0.18 -17.54
N SER A 101 3.05 1.50 -17.47
CA SER A 101 3.75 2.27 -18.50
C SER A 101 5.28 2.11 -18.50
N ASN A 102 5.87 1.55 -17.44
CA ASN A 102 7.32 1.30 -17.41
C ASN A 102 7.69 0.11 -18.33
N PRO A 103 8.75 0.20 -19.14
CA PRO A 103 9.27 -0.95 -19.89
C PRO A 103 9.72 -2.08 -18.96
N ALA A 104 9.43 -3.34 -19.32
CA ALA A 104 9.81 -4.49 -18.48
C ALA A 104 11.32 -4.58 -18.20
N PRO A 105 12.23 -4.36 -19.18
CA PRO A 105 13.66 -4.37 -18.91
C PRO A 105 14.11 -3.30 -17.91
N LEU A 106 13.48 -2.11 -17.96
CA LEU A 106 13.75 -1.03 -17.01
C LEU A 106 13.34 -1.42 -15.59
N CYS A 107 12.16 -2.04 -15.42
CA CYS A 107 11.71 -2.52 -14.11
C CYS A 107 12.73 -3.47 -13.49
N THR A 108 13.14 -4.50 -14.22
CA THR A 108 14.13 -5.48 -13.76
C THR A 108 15.47 -4.80 -13.45
N GLN A 109 15.97 -3.93 -14.32
CA GLN A 109 17.21 -3.19 -14.10
C GLN A 109 17.19 -2.36 -12.80
N ILE A 110 16.10 -1.62 -12.56
CA ILE A 110 15.97 -0.77 -11.37
C ILE A 110 15.82 -1.61 -10.10
N LEU A 111 15.04 -2.70 -10.15
CA LEU A 111 14.88 -3.63 -9.02
C LEU A 111 16.20 -4.28 -8.64
N HIS A 112 16.94 -4.82 -9.60
CA HIS A 112 18.27 -5.40 -9.35
C HIS A 112 19.23 -4.36 -8.78
N ARG A 113 19.30 -3.15 -9.36
CA ARG A 113 20.20 -2.10 -8.84
C ARG A 113 19.84 -1.69 -7.41
N ALA A 114 18.55 -1.61 -7.08
CA ALA A 114 18.11 -1.30 -5.72
C ALA A 114 18.49 -2.42 -4.74
N ALA A 115 18.27 -3.69 -5.11
CA ALA A 115 18.65 -4.84 -4.29
C ALA A 115 20.17 -4.93 -4.09
N SER A 116 20.96 -4.71 -5.15
CA SER A 116 22.43 -4.63 -5.05
C SER A 116 22.87 -3.50 -4.12
N HIS A 117 22.30 -2.32 -4.24
CA HIS A 117 22.60 -1.20 -3.34
C HIS A 117 22.29 -1.57 -1.88
N LEU A 118 21.11 -2.13 -1.62
CA LEU A 118 20.69 -2.53 -0.28
C LEU A 118 21.63 -3.60 0.31
N HIS A 119 22.00 -4.61 -0.49
CA HIS A 119 22.91 -5.67 -0.08
C HIS A 119 24.32 -5.15 0.22
N SER A 120 24.92 -4.38 -0.69
CA SER A 120 26.27 -3.84 -0.52
C SER A 120 26.37 -2.81 0.60
N SER A 121 25.28 -2.10 0.89
CA SER A 121 25.24 -1.09 1.96
C SER A 121 24.80 -1.67 3.30
N SER A 122 24.36 -2.93 3.34
CA SER A 122 23.98 -3.65 4.54
C SER A 122 25.22 -4.40 5.06
N PRO A 123 25.84 -3.99 6.18
CA PRO A 123 26.81 -4.83 6.86
C PRO A 123 26.28 -6.25 7.10
N SER A 124 27.21 -7.21 7.17
CA SER A 124 27.05 -8.56 7.73
C SER A 124 25.94 -8.65 8.79
N PRO A 125 25.14 -9.74 8.81
CA PRO A 125 23.68 -9.69 9.01
C PRO A 125 23.31 -8.63 10.03
N LEU A 126 22.86 -7.46 9.54
CA LEU A 126 22.42 -6.35 10.38
C LEU A 126 21.34 -6.86 11.32
N SER A 127 21.76 -7.20 12.55
CA SER A 127 20.84 -7.37 13.65
C SER A 127 20.26 -6.00 13.95
N LEU A 128 18.93 -5.92 13.95
CA LEU A 128 18.16 -4.75 14.32
C LEU A 128 18.68 -4.13 15.64
N SER A 129 19.11 -4.98 16.58
CA SER A 129 19.62 -4.62 17.89
C SER A 129 20.97 -3.87 17.84
N SER A 130 21.87 -4.25 16.93
CA SER A 130 23.25 -3.71 16.90
C SER A 130 23.42 -2.49 15.98
N SER A 131 22.39 -2.14 15.21
CA SER A 131 22.50 -1.21 14.09
C SER A 131 22.10 0.22 14.47
N ASN A 132 22.88 1.23 14.03
CA ASN A 132 22.51 2.64 14.17
C ASN A 132 21.22 2.94 13.36
N PRO A 133 20.12 3.42 13.99
CA PRO A 133 18.86 3.70 13.30
C PRO A 133 18.99 4.71 12.16
N GLN A 134 19.88 5.71 12.30
CA GLN A 134 20.10 6.72 11.28
C GLN A 134 20.76 6.12 10.03
N HIS A 135 21.72 5.22 10.23
CA HIS A 135 22.38 4.51 9.13
C HIS A 135 21.39 3.61 8.38
N LEU A 136 20.54 2.86 9.10
CA LEU A 136 19.48 2.06 8.49
C LEU A 136 18.51 2.91 7.67
N LEU A 137 18.10 4.06 8.21
CA LEU A 137 17.22 5.00 7.53
C LEU A 137 17.85 5.53 6.23
N GLU A 138 19.16 5.81 6.24
CA GLU A 138 19.90 6.26 5.06
C GLU A 138 19.92 5.18 3.98
N ILE A 139 20.31 3.95 4.31
CA ILE A 139 20.35 2.80 3.40
C ILE A 139 18.97 2.52 2.80
N VAL A 140 17.94 2.47 3.64
CA VAL A 140 16.56 2.21 3.19
C VAL A 140 16.07 3.34 2.30
N THR A 141 16.29 4.60 2.69
CA THR A 141 15.82 5.75 1.91
C THR A 141 16.55 5.86 0.57
N SER A 142 17.86 5.62 0.49
CA SER A 142 18.59 5.63 -0.78
C SER A 142 18.17 4.48 -1.69
N THR A 143 17.95 3.28 -1.13
CA THR A 143 17.37 2.13 -1.87
C THR A 143 15.99 2.47 -2.43
N MET A 144 15.11 3.06 -1.61
CA MET A 144 13.79 3.49 -2.06
C MET A 144 13.83 4.56 -3.15
N LYS A 145 14.80 5.48 -3.11
CA LYS A 145 15.00 6.50 -4.15
C LYS A 145 15.45 5.87 -5.48
N ILE A 146 16.19 4.76 -5.46
CA ILE A 146 16.50 3.99 -6.66
C ILE A 146 15.21 3.43 -7.26
N LEU A 147 14.36 2.80 -6.44
CA LEU A 147 13.06 2.25 -6.84
C LEU A 147 12.11 3.32 -7.39
N ALA A 148 12.13 4.52 -6.80
CA ALA A 148 11.28 5.65 -7.18
C ALA A 148 11.62 6.27 -8.55
N GLN A 149 12.63 5.76 -9.26
CA GLN A 149 12.87 6.11 -10.66
C GLN A 149 11.82 5.48 -11.60
N LEU A 150 11.11 4.44 -11.14
CA LEU A 150 9.99 3.86 -11.87
C LEU A 150 8.73 4.73 -11.70
N ARG A 151 8.01 4.96 -12.80
CA ARG A 151 6.76 5.71 -12.78
C ARG A 151 5.74 5.00 -11.88
N GLY A 152 5.09 5.75 -11.00
CA GLY A 152 4.12 5.21 -10.05
C GLY A 152 4.75 4.56 -8.81
N VAL A 153 6.08 4.57 -8.66
CA VAL A 153 6.75 4.15 -7.43
C VAL A 153 7.14 5.39 -6.63
N GLY A 154 6.55 5.54 -5.44
CA GLY A 154 6.90 6.58 -4.47
C GLY A 154 7.09 5.97 -3.08
N PRO A 155 7.24 6.79 -2.02
CA PRO A 155 7.63 6.32 -0.68
C PRO A 155 6.87 5.09 -0.18
N ALA A 156 5.53 5.08 -0.26
CA ALA A 156 4.74 3.92 0.15
C ALA A 156 5.05 2.65 -0.66
N THR A 157 5.02 2.73 -1.99
CA THR A 157 5.26 1.54 -2.85
C THR A 157 6.69 1.04 -2.70
N SER A 158 7.68 1.94 -2.68
CA SER A 158 9.07 1.54 -2.46
C SER A 158 9.32 0.97 -1.07
N SER A 159 8.63 1.46 -0.04
CA SER A 159 8.76 0.92 1.32
C SER A 159 8.20 -0.49 1.45
N ALA A 160 7.13 -0.84 0.71
CA ALA A 160 6.62 -2.21 0.65
C ALA A 160 7.63 -3.16 -0.01
N ILE A 161 8.27 -2.74 -1.10
CA ILE A 161 9.33 -3.54 -1.75
C ILE A 161 10.46 -3.81 -0.75
N VAL A 162 10.98 -2.78 -0.09
CA VAL A 162 12.07 -2.93 0.88
C VAL A 162 11.65 -3.78 2.10
N ALA A 163 10.41 -3.66 2.58
CA ALA A 163 9.89 -4.49 3.66
C ALA A 163 9.77 -5.98 3.29
N SER A 164 9.55 -6.30 2.00
CA SER A 164 9.60 -7.69 1.53
C SER A 164 11.02 -8.25 1.45
N TRP A 165 12.02 -7.36 1.38
CA TRP A 165 13.41 -7.69 1.13
C TRP A 165 14.22 -7.92 2.40
N VAL A 166 14.00 -7.13 3.45
CA VAL A 166 14.81 -7.14 4.68
C VAL A 166 13.95 -6.91 5.92
N ASP A 167 14.35 -7.50 7.04
CA ASP A 167 13.58 -7.46 8.28
C ASP A 167 13.44 -6.06 8.90
N TYR A 168 14.46 -5.22 8.73
CA TYR A 168 14.41 -3.82 9.16
C TYR A 168 13.66 -2.91 8.17
N GLY A 169 13.22 -3.43 7.02
CA GLY A 169 12.36 -2.71 6.10
C GLY A 169 10.94 -2.58 6.66
N VAL A 170 10.38 -1.37 6.66
CA VAL A 170 9.04 -1.13 7.20
C VAL A 170 8.15 -0.51 6.14
N PHE A 171 7.06 -1.19 5.82
CA PHE A 171 6.04 -0.69 4.92
C PHE A 171 5.26 0.45 5.58
N GLN A 172 5.16 1.59 4.89
CA GLN A 172 4.37 2.73 5.34
C GLN A 172 2.87 2.52 5.05
N SER A 173 2.23 1.60 5.75
CA SER A 173 0.76 1.46 5.74
C SER A 173 0.08 2.57 6.57
N ASP A 174 -1.18 2.87 6.24
CA ASP A 174 -1.95 3.89 6.96
C ASP A 174 -2.20 3.47 8.41
N GLU A 175 -2.46 2.18 8.65
CA GLU A 175 -2.70 1.58 9.95
C GLU A 175 -1.49 1.72 10.87
N LEU A 176 -0.31 1.29 10.39
CA LEU A 176 0.92 1.38 11.18
C LEU A 176 1.36 2.84 11.37
N ALA A 177 1.18 3.70 10.37
CA ALA A 177 1.50 5.12 10.49
C ALA A 177 0.65 5.82 11.56
N LYS A 178 -0.66 5.55 11.62
CA LYS A 178 -1.56 6.08 12.66
C LYS A 178 -1.24 5.49 14.02
N ASN A 179 -0.94 4.20 14.11
CA ASN A 179 -0.58 3.58 15.38
C ASN A 179 0.69 4.24 15.97
N LEU A 180 1.73 4.45 15.17
CA LEU A 180 3.02 4.96 15.64
C LEU A 180 3.06 6.49 15.84
N LEU A 181 2.33 7.25 15.01
CA LEU A 181 2.36 8.72 15.01
C LEU A 181 1.09 9.37 15.61
N GLY A 182 0.09 8.56 16.00
CA GLY A 182 -1.18 8.98 16.57
C GLY A 182 -2.32 9.06 15.54
N ASP A 183 -3.55 8.82 15.99
CA ASP A 183 -4.73 8.69 15.10
C ASP A 183 -5.09 9.95 14.33
N ALA A 184 -4.77 11.12 14.90
CA ALA A 184 -5.02 12.42 14.29
C ALA A 184 -4.00 12.76 13.18
N VAL A 185 -2.96 11.93 12.98
CA VAL A 185 -1.95 12.18 11.95
C VAL A 185 -2.60 12.11 10.56
N LYS A 186 -2.37 13.15 9.76
CA LYS A 186 -2.64 13.08 8.33
C LYS A 186 -1.52 12.27 7.68
N VAL A 187 -1.85 11.07 7.19
CA VAL A 187 -0.86 10.21 6.51
C VAL A 187 -0.53 10.82 5.15
N GLU A 188 0.74 11.19 4.98
CA GLU A 188 1.27 11.76 3.76
C GLU A 188 2.29 10.80 3.13
N TYR A 189 2.36 10.79 1.81
CA TYR A 189 3.23 9.87 1.07
C TYR A 189 4.45 10.59 0.53
N THR A 190 5.08 11.40 1.40
CA THR A 190 6.27 12.20 1.11
C THR A 190 7.50 11.57 1.77
N TRP A 191 8.68 11.89 1.25
CA TRP A 191 9.95 11.43 1.84
C TRP A 191 10.16 11.92 3.28
N GLY A 192 9.71 13.14 3.58
CA GLY A 192 9.77 13.71 4.93
C GLY A 192 8.87 12.98 5.91
N PHE A 193 7.66 12.58 5.47
CA PHE A 193 6.76 11.76 6.27
C PHE A 193 7.37 10.37 6.53
N TYR A 194 7.84 9.70 5.47
CA TYR A 194 8.46 8.38 5.60
C TYR A 194 9.63 8.39 6.58
N ARG A 195 10.50 9.41 6.52
CA ARG A 195 11.63 9.55 7.45
C ARG A 195 11.18 9.55 8.90
N ARG A 196 10.17 10.36 9.24
CA ARG A 196 9.61 10.45 10.59
C ARG A 196 8.95 9.14 11.02
N PHE A 197 8.14 8.55 10.12
CA PHE A 197 7.48 7.27 10.32
C PHE A 197 8.49 6.15 10.61
N TYR A 198 9.50 6.00 9.75
CA TYR A 198 10.49 4.94 9.83
C TYR A 198 11.34 5.04 11.11
N GLY A 199 11.68 6.25 11.56
CA GLY A 199 12.33 6.44 12.85
C GLY A 199 11.50 5.87 14.01
N LYS A 200 10.19 6.17 14.06
CA LYS A 200 9.28 5.60 15.07
C LYS A 200 9.08 4.11 14.93
N ALA A 201 9.06 3.61 13.70
CA ALA A 201 8.94 2.18 13.43
C ALA A 201 10.17 1.40 13.90
N LEU A 202 11.39 1.91 13.69
CA LEU A 202 12.60 1.27 14.20
C LEU A 202 12.69 1.30 15.72
N GLU A 203 12.30 2.41 16.37
CA GLU A 203 12.20 2.47 17.84
C GLU A 203 11.24 1.39 18.37
N ALA A 204 10.07 1.26 17.74
CA ALA A 204 9.07 0.26 18.10
C ALA A 204 9.58 -1.16 17.88
N LEU A 205 10.11 -1.45 16.70
CA LEU A 205 10.60 -2.77 16.34
C LEU A 205 11.72 -3.22 17.28
N LYS A 206 12.67 -2.35 17.62
CA LYS A 206 13.73 -2.66 18.59
C LYS A 206 13.17 -3.03 19.96
N ARG A 207 12.23 -2.23 20.49
CA ARG A 207 11.62 -2.50 21.79
C ARG A 207 10.94 -3.86 21.81
N ILE A 208 10.19 -4.18 20.76
CA ILE A 208 9.48 -5.46 20.64
C ILE A 208 10.48 -6.62 20.52
N SER A 209 11.59 -6.45 19.77
CA SER A 209 12.62 -7.49 19.62
C SER A 209 13.46 -7.73 20.87
N ASP A 210 13.63 -6.72 21.75
CA ASP A 210 14.41 -6.85 22.99
C ASP A 210 13.63 -7.58 24.10
N GLU A 211 12.31 -7.71 23.97
CA GLU A 211 11.48 -8.49 24.88
C GLU A 211 11.65 -10.00 24.64
N LYS A 212 12.19 -10.71 25.65
CA LYS A 212 12.46 -12.16 25.58
C LYS A 212 11.18 -12.93 25.22
N GLY A 213 11.21 -13.65 24.10
CA GLY A 213 10.12 -14.53 23.66
C GLY A 213 9.13 -13.91 22.69
N VAL A 214 9.32 -12.66 22.23
CA VAL A 214 8.42 -12.03 21.26
C VAL A 214 8.82 -12.35 19.81
N VAL A 215 7.87 -12.86 19.02
CA VAL A 215 8.03 -13.24 17.60
C VAL A 215 7.78 -12.06 16.65
N VAL A 216 8.28 -10.85 16.96
CA VAL A 216 8.30 -9.74 15.97
C VAL A 216 9.73 -9.49 15.55
N GLY A 217 10.17 -10.29 14.58
CA GLY A 217 11.50 -10.18 13.99
C GLY A 217 11.59 -9.19 12.83
N SER A 218 10.48 -8.64 12.33
CA SER A 218 10.50 -7.81 11.12
C SER A 218 9.42 -6.73 11.05
N GLY A 219 9.68 -5.70 10.25
CA GLY A 219 8.71 -4.65 9.95
C GLY A 219 7.42 -5.18 9.32
N ARG A 220 7.46 -6.30 8.58
CA ARG A 220 6.25 -6.96 8.05
C ARG A 220 5.37 -7.52 9.16
N VAL A 221 5.96 -8.16 10.17
CA VAL A 221 5.19 -8.68 11.31
C VAL A 221 4.56 -7.53 12.09
N MET A 222 5.32 -6.48 12.39
CA MET A 222 4.80 -5.28 13.09
C MET A 222 3.65 -4.62 12.32
N GLU A 223 3.72 -4.59 10.99
CA GLU A 223 2.65 -4.07 10.13
C GLU A 223 1.37 -4.93 10.20
N ARG A 224 1.51 -6.27 10.22
CA ARG A 224 0.38 -7.19 10.41
C ARG A 224 -0.29 -7.04 11.78
N VAL A 225 0.50 -6.83 12.84
CA VAL A 225 -0.03 -6.54 14.18
C VAL A 225 -0.88 -5.26 14.13
N ALA A 226 -0.33 -4.17 13.59
CA ALA A 226 -1.06 -2.90 13.47
C ALA A 226 -2.34 -3.04 12.62
N TRP A 227 -2.30 -3.86 11.56
CA TRP A 227 -3.47 -4.18 10.76
C TRP A 227 -4.57 -4.90 11.57
N SER A 228 -4.21 -5.96 12.29
CA SER A 228 -5.14 -6.70 13.14
C SER A 228 -5.77 -5.82 14.23
N MET A 229 -5.00 -4.90 14.82
CA MET A 229 -5.54 -3.94 15.80
C MET A 229 -6.66 -3.07 15.23
N VAL A 230 -6.67 -2.83 13.92
CA VAL A 230 -7.68 -2.00 13.25
C VAL A 230 -8.88 -2.82 12.77
N TYR A 231 -8.66 -4.05 12.31
CA TYR A 231 -9.66 -4.82 11.56
C TYR A 231 -10.10 -6.14 12.20
N SER A 232 -9.49 -6.60 13.29
CA SER A 232 -9.98 -7.76 14.02
C SER A 232 -11.32 -7.44 14.70
N GLU A 233 -12.28 -8.36 14.60
CA GLU A 233 -13.51 -8.26 15.38
C GLU A 233 -13.16 -8.26 16.87
N ARG A 234 -13.75 -7.35 17.64
CA ARG A 234 -13.57 -7.30 19.10
C ARG A 234 -14.10 -8.61 19.70
N GLY A 235 -13.23 -9.60 19.89
CA GLY A 235 -13.50 -10.79 20.69
C GLY A 235 -13.71 -10.41 22.16
N ALA A 236 -14.46 -11.21 22.90
CA ALA A 236 -15.03 -10.94 24.22
C ALA A 236 -14.04 -10.67 25.38
N ASP A 237 -12.74 -10.52 25.12
CA ASP A 237 -11.71 -10.30 26.13
C ASP A 237 -11.00 -8.95 25.94
N GLY A 238 -11.63 -7.89 26.46
CA GLY A 238 -10.97 -6.81 27.20
C GLY A 238 -9.94 -5.89 26.53
N LEU A 239 -9.57 -6.04 25.25
CA LEU A 239 -8.68 -5.10 24.58
C LEU A 239 -9.47 -3.91 24.00
N ASP A 240 -9.64 -2.85 24.81
CA ASP A 240 -10.16 -1.56 24.33
C ASP A 240 -9.08 -0.84 23.51
N VAL A 241 -9.00 -1.18 22.22
CA VAL A 241 -8.30 -0.37 21.22
C VAL A 241 -9.38 0.26 20.33
N GLY A 242 -9.37 1.59 20.28
CA GLY A 242 -10.42 2.46 19.78
C GLY A 242 -10.68 2.34 18.26
N GLY A 243 -11.36 1.27 17.85
CA GLY A 243 -11.97 1.13 16.53
C GLY A 243 -13.33 1.83 16.44
N ARG A 244 -13.48 2.75 15.49
CA ARG A 244 -14.61 3.66 15.25
C ARG A 244 -15.86 2.93 14.72
N ARG A 245 -17.00 3.05 15.43
CA ARG A 245 -18.32 2.44 15.09
C ARG A 245 -19.12 3.11 13.96
N GLU A 246 -18.60 4.11 13.26
CA GLU A 246 -19.41 4.97 12.36
C GLU A 246 -19.96 4.28 11.09
N GLY A 247 -19.51 3.06 10.75
CA GLY A 247 -19.95 2.34 9.55
C GLY A 247 -21.21 1.48 9.72
N VAL A 248 -21.51 1.01 10.94
CA VAL A 248 -22.55 -0.01 11.18
C VAL A 248 -23.95 0.60 11.17
N GLU A 249 -24.12 1.80 11.75
CA GLU A 249 -25.40 2.50 11.79
C GLU A 249 -25.94 2.81 10.39
N ARG A 250 -25.07 3.26 9.47
CA ARG A 250 -25.46 3.62 8.10
C ARG A 250 -25.86 2.44 7.24
N LEU A 251 -25.34 1.25 7.51
CA LEU A 251 -25.66 0.02 6.77
C LEU A 251 -26.95 -0.63 7.27
N ARG A 252 -27.22 -0.57 8.58
CA ARG A 252 -28.45 -1.09 9.18
C ARG A 252 -29.68 -0.29 8.72
N VAL A 253 -29.55 1.04 8.70
CA VAL A 253 -30.59 1.95 8.17
C VAL A 253 -30.84 1.71 6.67
N LYS A 254 -29.80 1.41 5.88
CA LYS A 254 -29.98 1.14 4.44
C LYS A 254 -30.68 -0.18 4.14
N ARG A 255 -30.50 -1.21 4.98
CA ARG A 255 -31.18 -2.50 4.84
C ARG A 255 -32.65 -2.43 5.25
N GLU A 256 -32.99 -1.66 6.28
CA GLU A 256 -34.39 -1.49 6.72
C GLU A 256 -35.22 -0.67 5.73
N VAL A 257 -34.64 0.32 5.05
CA VAL A 257 -35.37 1.14 4.05
C VAL A 257 -35.65 0.37 2.75
N THR A 258 -34.90 -0.68 2.43
CA THR A 258 -35.09 -1.46 1.18
C THR A 258 -36.04 -2.67 1.30
N SER A 259 -36.55 -2.97 2.51
CA SER A 259 -37.39 -4.16 2.76
C SER A 259 -38.90 -3.86 2.77
N GLY A 260 -39.33 -2.68 2.32
CA GLY A 260 -40.75 -2.31 2.32
C GLY A 260 -41.21 -1.70 1.01
N ARG A 261 -41.35 -2.51 -0.05
CA ARG A 261 -42.31 -2.31 -1.15
C ARG A 261 -42.24 -3.48 -2.13
N GLU A 262 -43.22 -4.39 -2.01
CA GLU A 262 -43.57 -5.35 -3.04
C GLU A 262 -44.82 -4.88 -3.81
N CYS A 263 -44.81 -5.24 -5.10
CA CYS A 263 -45.91 -5.51 -6.03
C CYS A 263 -46.91 -4.39 -6.37
N GLU A 264 -46.86 -3.92 -7.62
CA GLU A 264 -47.96 -4.09 -8.59
C GLU A 264 -47.38 -4.27 -10.00
N GLU A 265 -47.88 -5.29 -10.72
CA GLU A 265 -47.68 -5.54 -12.15
C GLU A 265 -48.55 -4.60 -12.98
N GLU A 266 -48.08 -4.16 -14.16
CA GLU A 266 -48.88 -4.21 -15.41
C GLU A 266 -48.06 -3.80 -16.66
N ASP A 267 -48.01 -4.75 -17.58
CA ASP A 267 -48.18 -4.73 -19.04
C ASP A 267 -47.52 -3.70 -20.00
N GLY A 268 -46.94 -4.28 -21.06
CA GLY A 268 -46.93 -3.87 -22.47
C GLY A 268 -46.59 -2.43 -22.90
N GLN A 269 -45.46 -2.25 -23.61
CA GLN A 269 -45.46 -2.04 -25.07
C GLN A 269 -44.06 -1.83 -25.67
N VAL A 270 -43.84 -2.56 -26.77
CA VAL A 270 -42.71 -2.49 -27.70
C VAL A 270 -42.90 -1.30 -28.64
N LEU A 271 -41.90 -0.41 -28.78
CA LEU A 271 -41.77 0.47 -29.94
C LEU A 271 -40.33 0.55 -30.49
N LYS A 272 -40.27 0.40 -31.81
CA LYS A 272 -39.11 0.23 -32.69
C LYS A 272 -38.37 1.54 -33.01
N ARG A 273 -37.07 1.37 -33.26
CA ARG A 273 -36.22 2.00 -34.31
C ARG A 273 -36.07 3.54 -34.34
N LYS A 274 -34.82 4.01 -34.35
CA LYS A 274 -34.11 4.36 -35.61
C LYS A 274 -32.62 4.68 -35.40
N THR A 275 -31.80 3.89 -36.07
CA THR A 275 -30.39 4.14 -36.42
C THR A 275 -30.29 5.32 -37.39
N ARG A 276 -29.23 6.13 -37.28
CA ARG A 276 -28.76 7.01 -38.36
C ARG A 276 -27.25 6.84 -38.52
N GLU A 277 -26.86 6.29 -39.66
CA GLU A 277 -25.49 6.21 -40.16
C GLU A 277 -25.11 7.48 -40.96
N ALA A 278 -23.82 7.80 -40.85
CA ALA A 278 -22.87 8.30 -41.84
C ALA A 278 -23.23 9.43 -42.82
N LYS A 279 -22.35 10.44 -42.88
CA LYS A 279 -21.84 10.97 -44.15
C LYS A 279 -20.35 11.31 -44.05
N VAL A 280 -19.56 10.57 -44.81
CA VAL A 280 -18.17 10.83 -45.18
C VAL A 280 -18.18 11.72 -46.41
N GLU A 281 -17.28 12.71 -46.48
CA GLU A 281 -16.91 13.33 -47.75
C GLU A 281 -15.40 13.57 -47.75
N ALA A 282 -14.74 12.96 -48.73
CA ALA A 282 -13.33 13.08 -49.05
C ALA A 282 -13.15 14.15 -50.13
N GLY A 283 -11.98 14.79 -50.13
CA GLY A 283 -11.50 15.65 -51.20
C GLY A 283 -9.99 15.84 -51.09
N GLU A 284 -9.25 15.15 -51.96
CA GLU A 284 -7.85 15.40 -52.34
C GLU A 284 -7.72 16.83 -52.93
N THR A 285 -6.57 17.50 -53.11
CA THR A 285 -5.19 17.12 -53.45
C THR A 285 -4.28 18.36 -53.25
N ALA A 286 -2.95 18.13 -53.29
CA ALA A 286 -1.88 19.00 -53.83
C ALA A 286 -0.74 19.36 -52.86
N GLN A 287 0.41 18.75 -53.14
CA GLN A 287 1.74 19.18 -52.74
C GLN A 287 2.09 20.53 -53.41
N SER A 288 2.76 21.43 -52.68
CA SER A 288 3.79 22.27 -53.29
C SER A 288 4.84 22.69 -52.26
N ASP A 289 6.06 22.73 -52.78
CA ASP A 289 7.35 23.06 -52.21
C ASP A 289 7.43 24.52 -51.72
N GLY A 290 8.30 24.83 -50.75
CA GLY A 290 8.34 26.21 -50.22
C GLY A 290 9.22 26.48 -49.00
N ARG A 291 10.53 26.30 -49.15
CA ARG A 291 11.57 26.86 -48.29
C ARG A 291 11.42 28.37 -48.11
N THR A 292 11.35 28.90 -46.89
CA THR A 292 11.93 30.22 -46.54
C THR A 292 12.14 30.42 -45.04
N ARG A 293 13.35 30.85 -44.71
CA ARG A 293 13.80 31.36 -43.40
C ARG A 293 13.09 32.69 -43.08
N ARG A 294 12.77 32.94 -41.81
CA ARG A 294 12.83 34.30 -41.24
C ARG A 294 13.10 34.30 -39.74
N THR A 295 14.30 34.77 -39.41
CA THR A 295 14.74 35.29 -38.14
C THR A 295 14.04 36.62 -37.81
N SER A 296 13.74 36.90 -36.54
CA SER A 296 14.05 38.22 -35.97
C SER A 296 14.06 38.19 -34.43
N LYS A 297 15.10 38.82 -33.88
CA LYS A 297 15.33 39.14 -32.47
C LYS A 297 14.41 40.27 -32.01
N ARG A 298 14.06 40.32 -30.73
CA ARG A 298 14.32 41.54 -29.94
C ARG A 298 14.47 41.27 -28.44
N LEU A 299 15.57 41.79 -27.90
CA LEU A 299 15.96 41.86 -26.50
C LEU A 299 15.30 43.07 -25.79
N ARG A 300 14.96 42.83 -24.51
CA ARG A 300 15.08 43.64 -23.28
C ARG A 300 15.02 45.19 -23.31
N LYS A 301 14.25 45.73 -22.36
CA LYS A 301 14.69 46.54 -21.18
C LYS A 301 13.43 46.77 -20.31
N THR A 302 13.48 46.84 -18.99
CA THR A 302 14.48 47.43 -18.08
C THR A 302 14.88 46.51 -16.95
#